data_AF-T1HL49-F1
#
_entry.id   AF-T1HL49-F1
#
_cell.length_a   1.000
_cell.length_b   1.000
_cell.length_c   1.000
_cell.angle_alpha   90.00
_cell.angle_beta   90.00
_cell.angle_gamma   90.00
#
_symmetry.space_group_name_H-M   'P 1'
#
loop_
_entity.id
_entity.type
_entity.pdbx_description
1 polymer ?
#
loop_
_entity_poly.entity_id
_entity_poly.type
_entity_poly.pdbx_seq_one_letter_code
_entity_poly.pdbx_strand_id
1 'polypeptide(L)'
;IGEACQVNDNCVILTPNLVAYCDQSRCVCPPYFHANDNGTDCLPSSDLGGPCNSDDDCITMNAQCKDMCTCKMGYVANVAKTDCLIAADKLHAPCDEDKQCTEFLPKTTCDPIRKRCNCTVGWHEVNGACFLSSRLHEPCSRKEQCLIDSRNITRVECYEGFCICVDQYEMVNRTDCIDTQRTLPDTSGTSMIWRINTALLCTIALLFALKY
;
A
#
# COMPACT_ATOMS: atom_id res chain seq x y z
N ILE A 1 30.62 -14.16 27.47
CA ILE A 1 30.34 -14.68 26.11
C ILE A 1 30.67 -13.61 25.08
N GLY A 2 31.26 -13.96 23.93
CA GLY A 2 31.77 -13.01 22.93
C GLY A 2 33.18 -12.46 23.20
N GLU A 3 33.63 -12.52 24.47
CA GLU A 3 34.98 -12.14 24.92
C GLU A 3 36.07 -13.08 24.39
N ALA A 4 37.30 -12.55 24.33
CA ALA A 4 38.46 -13.30 23.88
C ALA A 4 38.84 -14.42 24.87
N CYS A 5 39.27 -15.56 24.34
CA CYS A 5 39.70 -16.71 25.13
C CYS A 5 40.86 -17.45 24.46
N GLN A 6 41.59 -18.23 25.26
CA GLN A 6 42.61 -19.17 24.79
C GLN A 6 42.20 -20.62 25.04
N VAL A 7 41.48 -20.86 26.15
CA VAL A 7 40.97 -22.16 26.57
C VAL A 7 39.53 -22.03 27.07
N ASN A 8 38.79 -23.14 27.09
CA ASN A 8 37.39 -23.19 27.56
C ASN A 8 37.23 -22.63 28.98
N ASP A 9 38.21 -22.84 29.86
CA ASP A 9 38.18 -22.37 31.25
C ASP A 9 38.20 -20.84 31.39
N ASN A 10 38.55 -20.10 30.33
CA ASN A 10 38.40 -18.64 30.30
C ASN A 10 36.93 -18.19 30.19
N CYS A 11 36.04 -19.09 29.76
CA CYS A 11 34.65 -18.81 29.47
C CYS A 11 33.76 -19.16 30.67
N VAL A 12 33.73 -18.26 31.64
CA VAL A 12 32.91 -18.40 32.86
C VAL A 12 31.50 -17.84 32.61
N ILE A 13 30.47 -18.62 32.99
CA ILE A 13 29.06 -18.25 32.93
C ILE A 13 28.37 -18.47 34.28
N LEU A 14 27.18 -17.89 34.46
CA LEU A 14 26.45 -17.92 35.74
C LEU A 14 25.61 -19.20 35.91
N THR A 15 25.09 -19.75 34.82
CA THR A 15 24.22 -20.94 34.88
C THR A 15 24.99 -22.19 35.34
N PRO A 16 24.60 -22.82 36.46
CA PRO A 16 25.29 -24.01 36.96
C PRO A 16 25.05 -25.22 36.05
N ASN A 17 26.07 -26.06 35.90
CA ASN A 17 26.08 -27.26 35.05
C ASN A 17 25.95 -27.00 33.53
N LEU A 18 26.10 -25.74 33.11
CA LEU A 18 26.26 -25.37 31.71
C LEU A 18 27.72 -24.92 31.49
N VAL A 19 28.30 -25.25 30.34
CA VAL A 19 29.70 -24.91 30.03
C VAL A 19 29.75 -24.17 28.71
N ALA A 20 30.40 -23.02 28.69
CA ALA A 20 30.74 -22.28 27.48
C ALA A 20 32.09 -22.77 26.93
N TYR A 21 32.28 -22.64 25.61
CA TYR A 21 33.48 -23.14 24.93
C TYR A 21 34.26 -22.00 24.31
N CYS A 22 35.57 -22.17 24.19
CA CYS A 22 36.42 -21.27 23.43
C CYS A 22 36.48 -21.76 21.98
N ASP A 23 35.75 -21.08 21.10
CA ASP A 23 35.76 -21.35 19.67
C ASP A 23 36.33 -20.14 18.91
N GLN A 24 37.26 -20.37 18.00
CA GLN A 24 37.90 -19.31 17.21
C GLN A 24 38.43 -18.12 18.06
N SER A 25 38.99 -18.42 19.23
CA SER A 25 39.47 -17.43 20.22
C SER A 25 38.38 -16.53 20.83
N ARG A 26 37.11 -16.92 20.77
CA ARG A 26 36.00 -16.27 21.49
C ARG A 26 35.17 -17.27 22.30
N CYS A 27 34.66 -16.81 23.43
CA CYS A 27 33.74 -17.60 24.23
C CYS A 27 32.37 -17.69 23.55
N VAL A 28 31.88 -18.91 23.31
CA VAL A 28 30.58 -19.20 22.69
C VAL A 28 29.74 -20.11 23.57
N CYS A 29 28.43 -20.02 23.42
CA CYS A 29 27.50 -20.91 24.11
C CYS A 29 27.50 -22.32 23.49
N PRO A 30 27.13 -23.35 24.27
CA PRO A 30 26.90 -24.70 23.75
C PRO A 30 25.78 -24.71 22.70
N PRO A 31 25.68 -25.77 21.86
CA PRO A 31 24.57 -25.93 20.94
C PRO A 31 23.22 -25.83 21.65
N TYR A 32 22.22 -25.21 21.01
CA TYR A 32 20.89 -24.91 21.55
C TYR A 32 20.86 -23.84 22.66
N PHE A 33 21.95 -23.12 22.88
CA PHE A 33 22.00 -21.97 23.78
C PHE A 33 22.57 -20.75 23.07
N HIS A 34 22.15 -19.57 23.51
CA HIS A 34 22.66 -18.29 23.01
C HIS A 34 23.01 -17.38 24.18
N ALA A 35 23.78 -16.32 23.89
CA ALA A 35 24.15 -15.35 24.91
C ALA A 35 22.92 -14.54 25.32
N ASN A 36 22.74 -14.28 26.62
CA ASN A 36 21.80 -13.24 27.06
C ASN A 36 22.25 -11.85 26.57
N ASP A 37 21.37 -10.85 26.68
CA ASP A 37 21.63 -9.47 26.20
C ASP A 37 22.94 -8.86 26.73
N ASN A 38 23.32 -9.20 27.96
CA ASN A 38 24.55 -8.70 28.59
C ASN A 38 25.81 -9.52 28.25
N GLY A 39 25.68 -10.64 27.54
CA GLY A 39 26.77 -11.55 27.23
C GLY A 39 27.38 -12.25 28.45
N THR A 40 26.70 -12.27 29.60
CA THR A 40 27.22 -12.83 30.87
C THR A 40 26.86 -14.30 31.07
N ASP A 41 25.83 -14.79 30.38
CA ASP A 41 25.33 -16.15 30.56
C ASP A 41 24.80 -16.74 29.25
N CYS A 42 24.54 -18.04 29.24
CA CYS A 42 23.96 -18.77 28.12
C CYS A 42 22.53 -19.21 28.46
N LEU A 43 21.56 -18.80 27.64
CA LEU A 43 20.14 -19.12 27.80
C LEU A 43 19.69 -20.16 26.76
N PRO A 44 18.72 -21.04 27.08
CA PRO A 44 18.14 -21.94 26.10
C PRO A 44 17.59 -21.17 24.90
N SER A 45 17.98 -21.59 23.70
CA SER A 45 17.48 -20.98 22.47
C SER A 45 16.13 -21.57 22.10
N SER A 46 15.13 -20.70 21.94
CA SER A 46 13.81 -21.04 21.43
C SER A 46 13.51 -20.28 20.14
N ASP A 47 13.19 -21.03 19.09
CA ASP A 47 12.79 -20.48 17.78
C ASP A 47 11.35 -19.96 17.82
N LEU A 48 10.92 -19.21 16.78
CA LEU A 48 9.53 -18.78 16.65
C LEU A 48 8.55 -19.95 16.71
N GLY A 49 7.57 -19.87 17.61
CA GLY A 49 6.62 -20.93 17.92
C GLY A 49 7.13 -22.00 18.88
N GLY A 50 8.38 -21.93 19.33
CA GLY A 50 8.91 -22.73 20.43
C GLY A 50 8.48 -22.20 21.79
N PRO A 51 8.53 -23.04 22.85
CA PRO A 51 8.15 -22.64 24.20
C PRO A 51 9.16 -21.65 24.80
N CYS A 52 8.69 -20.75 25.64
CA CYS A 52 9.55 -19.77 26.34
C CYS A 52 8.95 -19.42 27.71
N ASN A 53 9.78 -18.90 28.61
CA ASN A 53 9.39 -18.32 29.89
C ASN A 53 9.67 -16.82 29.94
N SER A 54 10.65 -16.34 29.19
CA SER A 54 11.03 -14.92 29.12
C SER A 54 11.39 -14.52 27.68
N ASP A 55 11.37 -13.21 27.39
CA ASP A 55 11.73 -12.68 26.07
C ASP A 55 13.15 -13.08 25.64
N ASP A 56 14.07 -13.19 26.60
CA ASP A 56 15.47 -13.56 26.38
C ASP A 56 15.63 -15.05 25.98
N ASP A 57 14.59 -15.88 26.09
CA ASP A 57 14.65 -17.26 25.58
C ASP A 57 14.51 -17.30 24.04
N CYS A 58 13.94 -16.24 23.45
CA CYS A 58 13.63 -16.19 22.04
C CYS A 58 14.83 -15.69 21.22
N ILE A 59 15.45 -16.57 20.44
CA ILE A 59 16.66 -16.24 19.66
C ILE A 59 16.38 -15.29 18.50
N THR A 60 15.15 -15.28 17.99
CA THR A 60 14.78 -14.45 16.84
C THR A 60 14.66 -12.99 17.25
N MET A 61 15.38 -12.11 16.54
CA MET A 61 15.30 -10.68 16.76
C MET A 61 13.86 -10.18 16.57
N ASN A 62 13.43 -9.23 17.42
CA ASN A 62 12.05 -8.73 17.46
C ASN A 62 11.00 -9.79 17.83
N ALA A 63 11.39 -10.92 18.42
CA ALA A 63 10.48 -11.81 19.10
C ALA A 63 10.26 -11.40 20.57
N GLN A 64 9.15 -11.88 21.15
CA GLN A 64 8.78 -11.77 22.55
C GLN A 64 8.15 -13.08 22.99
N CYS A 65 8.16 -13.33 24.29
CA CYS A 65 7.56 -14.51 24.88
C CYS A 65 6.10 -14.30 25.27
N LYS A 66 5.22 -15.17 24.76
CA LYS A 66 3.81 -15.28 25.15
C LYS A 66 3.41 -16.76 25.22
N ASP A 67 3.99 -17.48 26.19
CA ASP A 67 4.04 -18.95 26.30
C ASP A 67 4.85 -19.64 25.18
N MET A 68 4.82 -19.04 23.98
CA MET A 68 5.68 -19.36 22.86
C MET A 68 6.34 -18.10 22.30
N CYS A 69 7.49 -18.24 21.66
CA CYS A 69 8.15 -17.15 20.97
C CYS A 69 7.31 -16.67 19.79
N THR A 70 6.91 -15.40 19.84
CA THR A 70 6.07 -14.74 18.82
C THR A 70 6.68 -13.41 18.44
N CYS A 71 6.38 -12.89 17.25
CA CYS A 71 6.87 -11.57 16.89
C CYS A 71 6.25 -10.47 17.77
N LYS A 72 7.06 -9.45 18.09
CA LYS A 72 6.61 -8.22 18.76
C LYS A 72 5.57 -7.49 17.92
N MET A 73 4.81 -6.59 18.55
CA MET A 73 3.84 -5.77 17.82
C MET A 73 4.55 -4.95 16.72
N GLY A 74 3.91 -4.85 15.55
CA GLY A 74 4.50 -4.23 14.37
C GLY A 74 5.40 -5.16 13.55
N TYR A 75 5.57 -6.42 13.96
CA TYR A 75 6.31 -7.44 13.23
C TYR A 75 5.45 -8.67 12.96
N VAL A 76 5.77 -9.37 11.87
CA VAL A 76 5.11 -10.61 11.45
C VAL A 76 6.15 -11.67 11.12
N ALA A 77 5.89 -12.91 11.52
CA ALA A 77 6.78 -14.02 11.23
C ALA A 77 6.80 -14.29 9.72
N ASN A 78 7.99 -14.38 9.15
CA ASN A 78 8.18 -14.79 7.76
C ASN A 78 7.58 -16.19 7.50
N VAL A 79 7.52 -16.62 6.23
CA VAL A 79 6.95 -17.93 5.86
C VAL A 79 7.74 -19.07 6.51
N ALA A 80 9.07 -18.96 6.57
CA ALA A 80 9.94 -19.97 7.17
C ALA A 80 9.92 -20.01 8.71
N LYS A 81 9.29 -19.02 9.38
CA LYS A 81 9.33 -18.82 10.84
C LYS A 81 10.75 -18.72 11.40
N THR A 82 11.66 -18.13 10.63
CA THR A 82 13.05 -17.91 11.05
C THR A 82 13.31 -16.45 11.43
N ASP A 83 12.42 -15.54 11.03
CA ASP A 83 12.61 -14.10 11.22
C ASP A 83 11.27 -13.37 11.43
N CYS A 84 11.33 -12.24 12.13
CA CYS A 84 10.24 -11.31 12.35
C CYS A 84 10.42 -10.09 11.44
N LEU A 85 9.65 -10.03 10.37
CA LEU A 85 9.68 -8.94 9.39
C LEU A 85 8.78 -7.80 9.83
N ILE A 86 9.13 -6.56 9.47
CA ILE A 86 8.29 -5.39 9.76
C ILE A 86 6.95 -5.55 9.01
N ALA A 87 5.85 -5.49 9.74
CA ALA A 87 4.52 -5.49 9.16
C ALA A 87 4.21 -4.10 8.55
N ALA A 88 3.65 -4.09 7.35
CA ALA A 88 3.30 -2.87 6.65
C ALA A 88 2.02 -2.26 7.21
N ASP A 89 2.05 -0.94 7.41
CA ASP A 89 0.95 -0.14 7.93
C ASP A 89 0.22 0.67 6.85
N LYS A 90 0.72 0.65 5.61
CA LYS A 90 0.15 1.36 4.46
C LYS A 90 0.50 0.71 3.12
N LEU A 91 -0.30 1.00 2.09
CA LEU A 91 0.04 0.66 0.72
C LEU A 91 1.36 1.31 0.30
N HIS A 92 2.06 0.66 -0.62
CA HIS A 92 3.38 1.03 -1.14
C HIS A 92 4.53 0.95 -0.13
N ALA A 93 4.28 0.51 1.11
CA ALA A 93 5.33 0.17 2.07
C ALA A 93 6.22 -0.96 1.52
N PRO A 94 7.53 -0.96 1.85
CA PRO A 94 8.45 -2.00 1.39
C PRO A 94 8.06 -3.36 1.98
N CYS A 95 8.25 -4.42 1.20
CA CYS A 95 7.96 -5.78 1.61
C CYS A 95 8.87 -6.78 0.88
N ASP A 96 9.10 -7.91 1.53
CA ASP A 96 9.76 -9.08 0.99
C ASP A 96 8.76 -10.23 0.79
N GLU A 97 7.79 -10.35 1.69
CA GLU A 97 6.76 -11.39 1.70
C GLU A 97 5.34 -10.82 1.85
N ASP A 98 4.35 -11.57 1.36
CA ASP A 98 2.92 -11.19 1.41
C ASP A 98 2.42 -10.93 2.83
N LYS A 99 2.90 -11.70 3.82
CA LYS A 99 2.48 -11.59 5.21
C LYS A 99 2.68 -10.19 5.80
N GLN A 100 3.71 -9.47 5.36
CA GLN A 100 3.94 -8.10 5.81
C GLN A 100 2.79 -7.18 5.42
N CYS A 101 2.22 -7.40 4.23
CA CYS A 101 1.13 -6.58 3.73
C CYS A 101 -0.22 -7.02 4.33
N THR A 102 -0.44 -8.32 4.51
CA THR A 102 -1.77 -8.84 4.88
C THR A 102 -2.12 -8.71 6.37
N GLU A 103 -1.14 -8.48 7.25
CA GLU A 103 -1.37 -8.38 8.71
C GLU A 103 -2.33 -7.22 9.06
N PHE A 104 -2.05 -6.02 8.54
CA PHE A 104 -2.85 -4.82 8.83
C PHE A 104 -3.56 -4.23 7.61
N LEU A 105 -3.21 -4.66 6.39
CA LEU A 105 -3.81 -4.16 5.16
C LEU A 105 -4.60 -5.28 4.46
N PRO A 106 -5.94 -5.32 4.61
CA PRO A 106 -6.74 -6.36 3.99
C PRO A 106 -6.66 -6.28 2.47
N LYS A 107 -6.65 -7.45 1.81
CA LYS A 107 -6.67 -7.57 0.34
C LYS A 107 -5.46 -6.92 -0.34
N THR A 108 -4.31 -7.04 0.31
CA THR A 108 -3.01 -6.66 -0.23
C THR A 108 -2.10 -7.86 -0.43
N THR A 109 -1.04 -7.65 -1.19
CA THR A 109 0.03 -8.61 -1.51
C THR A 109 1.33 -7.84 -1.71
N CYS A 110 2.46 -8.50 -1.53
CA CYS A 110 3.75 -7.93 -1.85
C CYS A 110 4.02 -8.06 -3.35
N ASP A 111 4.17 -6.93 -4.05
CA ASP A 111 4.55 -6.96 -5.47
C ASP A 111 5.96 -7.56 -5.62
N PRO A 112 6.12 -8.69 -6.34
CA PRO A 112 7.38 -9.42 -6.38
C PRO A 112 8.49 -8.66 -7.11
N ILE A 113 8.15 -7.68 -7.96
CA ILE A 113 9.09 -6.89 -8.75
C ILE A 113 9.39 -5.57 -8.03
N ARG A 114 8.35 -4.85 -7.60
CA ARG A 114 8.50 -3.53 -6.97
C ARG A 114 8.89 -3.62 -5.51
N LYS A 115 8.74 -4.79 -4.87
CA LYS A 115 8.98 -5.01 -3.44
C LYS A 115 8.21 -4.03 -2.57
N ARG A 116 6.94 -3.83 -2.91
CA ARG A 116 6.02 -2.92 -2.22
C ARG A 116 4.63 -3.52 -2.10
N CYS A 117 3.96 -3.25 -0.99
CA CYS A 117 2.59 -3.68 -0.77
C CYS A 117 1.64 -3.04 -1.78
N ASN A 118 0.82 -3.85 -2.44
CA ASN A 118 -0.15 -3.42 -3.44
C ASN A 118 -1.46 -4.20 -3.23
N CYS A 119 -2.55 -3.74 -3.84
CA CYS A 119 -3.80 -4.48 -3.82
C CYS A 119 -3.65 -5.83 -4.55
N THR A 120 -4.29 -6.87 -4.00
CA THR A 120 -4.36 -8.18 -4.64
C THR A 120 -5.10 -8.09 -5.99
N VAL A 121 -4.86 -9.04 -6.89
CA VAL A 121 -5.57 -9.14 -8.17
C VAL A 121 -7.09 -9.09 -7.97
N GLY A 122 -7.78 -8.31 -8.79
CA GLY A 122 -9.23 -8.07 -8.68
C GLY A 122 -9.61 -6.96 -7.69
N TRP A 123 -8.63 -6.34 -7.02
CA TRP A 123 -8.82 -5.20 -6.14
C TRP A 123 -8.03 -4.00 -6.67
N HIS A 124 -8.48 -2.78 -6.36
CA HIS A 124 -7.79 -1.55 -6.71
C HIS A 124 -7.74 -0.59 -5.53
N GLU A 125 -6.77 0.31 -5.57
CA GLU A 125 -6.56 1.30 -4.53
C GLU A 125 -7.50 2.50 -4.69
N VAL A 126 -8.16 2.86 -3.59
CA VAL A 126 -8.88 4.13 -3.41
C VAL A 126 -8.54 4.68 -2.03
N ASN A 127 -8.00 5.89 -1.96
CA ASN A 127 -7.64 6.57 -0.70
C ASN A 127 -6.79 5.72 0.26
N GLY A 128 -5.82 4.97 -0.27
CA GLY A 128 -4.91 4.14 0.53
C GLY A 128 -5.48 2.80 1.01
N ALA A 129 -6.69 2.43 0.58
CA ALA A 129 -7.31 1.14 0.87
C ALA A 129 -7.68 0.39 -0.42
N CYS A 130 -7.74 -0.94 -0.34
CA CYS A 130 -8.08 -1.78 -1.46
C CYS A 130 -9.58 -2.11 -1.47
N PHE A 131 -10.23 -1.85 -2.60
CA PHE A 131 -11.63 -2.18 -2.85
C PHE A 131 -11.76 -3.14 -4.02
N LEU A 132 -12.78 -4.00 -3.97
CA LEU A 132 -13.08 -4.94 -5.05
C LEU A 132 -13.32 -4.13 -6.33
N SER A 133 -12.69 -4.52 -7.42
CA SER A 133 -12.83 -3.83 -8.70
C SER A 133 -14.11 -4.27 -9.41
N SER A 134 -15.07 -3.37 -9.51
CA SER A 134 -16.29 -3.49 -10.31
C SER A 134 -16.24 -2.49 -11.47
N ARG A 135 -16.49 -2.94 -12.69
CA ARG A 135 -16.60 -2.10 -13.88
C ARG A 135 -17.96 -1.43 -13.98
N LEU A 136 -18.13 -0.54 -14.96
CA LEU A 136 -19.41 0.11 -15.21
C LEU A 136 -20.50 -0.93 -15.56
N HIS A 137 -21.67 -0.76 -14.94
CA HIS A 137 -22.79 -1.71 -14.91
C HIS A 137 -22.52 -3.06 -14.23
N GLU A 138 -21.40 -3.22 -13.54
CA GLU A 138 -21.20 -4.38 -12.67
C GLU A 138 -21.74 -4.10 -11.26
N PRO A 139 -22.07 -5.16 -10.49
CA PRO A 139 -22.58 -5.01 -9.13
C PRO A 139 -21.60 -4.28 -8.22
N CYS A 140 -22.13 -3.42 -7.37
CA CYS A 140 -21.40 -2.73 -6.31
C CYS A 140 -22.28 -2.58 -5.06
N SER A 141 -21.61 -2.40 -3.93
CA SER A 141 -22.23 -1.99 -2.66
C SER A 141 -21.72 -0.62 -2.21
N ARG A 142 -20.59 -0.17 -2.76
CA ARG A 142 -19.96 1.10 -2.41
C ARG A 142 -19.35 1.74 -3.65
N LYS A 143 -19.32 3.07 -3.66
CA LYS A 143 -18.71 3.86 -4.74
C LYS A 143 -17.24 3.54 -4.96
N GLU A 144 -16.49 3.21 -3.89
CA GLU A 144 -15.07 2.86 -3.98
C GLU A 144 -14.79 1.54 -4.69
N GLN A 145 -15.81 0.71 -4.96
CA GLN A 145 -15.64 -0.49 -5.77
C GLN A 145 -15.62 -0.18 -7.27
N CYS A 146 -16.12 0.98 -7.69
CA CYS A 146 -16.26 1.31 -9.10
C CYS A 146 -14.94 1.75 -9.72
N LEU A 147 -14.35 0.89 -10.56
CA LEU A 147 -13.08 1.10 -11.24
C LEU A 147 -13.30 1.57 -12.69
N ILE A 148 -12.89 2.80 -12.96
CA ILE A 148 -12.79 3.39 -14.31
C ILE A 148 -11.33 3.63 -14.70
N ASP A 149 -11.06 3.72 -16.00
CA ASP A 149 -9.71 3.87 -16.55
C ASP A 149 -9.03 5.17 -16.10
N SER A 150 -9.79 6.29 -16.02
CA SER A 150 -9.29 7.56 -15.51
C SER A 150 -8.95 7.54 -14.01
N ARG A 151 -9.35 6.47 -13.28
CA ARG A 151 -9.25 6.32 -11.82
C ARG A 151 -9.86 7.48 -11.02
N ASN A 152 -10.70 8.29 -11.67
CA ASN A 152 -11.31 9.43 -11.03
C ASN A 152 -12.66 9.03 -10.42
N ILE A 153 -12.60 8.58 -9.17
CA ILE A 153 -13.78 8.13 -8.43
C ILE A 153 -14.88 9.20 -8.34
N THR A 154 -14.59 10.50 -8.49
CA THR A 154 -15.63 11.53 -8.43
C THR A 154 -16.64 11.43 -9.58
N ARG A 155 -16.28 10.73 -10.67
CA ARG A 155 -17.09 10.59 -11.89
C ARG A 155 -18.04 9.39 -11.87
N VAL A 156 -17.97 8.57 -10.84
CA VAL A 156 -18.79 7.36 -10.69
C VAL A 156 -19.57 7.35 -9.39
N GLU A 157 -20.66 6.60 -9.38
CA GLU A 157 -21.46 6.33 -8.19
C GLU A 157 -21.99 4.90 -8.23
N CYS A 158 -22.21 4.33 -7.05
CA CYS A 158 -22.89 3.05 -6.92
C CYS A 158 -24.39 3.33 -6.74
N TYR A 159 -25.16 3.24 -7.82
CA TYR A 159 -26.58 3.55 -7.83
C TYR A 159 -27.40 2.28 -8.09
N GLU A 160 -28.40 2.03 -7.25
CA GLU A 160 -29.23 0.82 -7.29
C GLU A 160 -28.42 -0.50 -7.37
N GLY A 161 -27.23 -0.50 -6.76
CA GLY A 161 -26.34 -1.67 -6.71
C GLY A 161 -25.47 -1.86 -7.95
N PHE A 162 -25.39 -0.88 -8.85
CA PHE A 162 -24.55 -0.93 -10.06
C PHE A 162 -23.67 0.30 -10.19
N CYS A 163 -22.45 0.11 -10.69
CA CYS A 163 -21.55 1.22 -10.97
C CYS A 163 -22.02 2.00 -12.20
N ILE A 164 -22.35 3.28 -12.02
CA ILE A 164 -22.77 4.19 -13.10
C ILE A 164 -21.92 5.46 -13.11
N CYS A 165 -21.94 6.19 -14.23
CA CYS A 165 -21.41 7.54 -14.26
C CYS A 165 -22.34 8.49 -13.50
N VAL A 166 -21.77 9.43 -12.74
CA VAL A 166 -22.56 10.51 -12.14
C VAL A 166 -23.09 11.44 -13.22
N ASP A 167 -24.14 12.19 -12.90
CA ASP A 167 -24.70 13.23 -13.76
C ASP A 167 -23.60 14.13 -14.32
N GLN A 168 -23.73 14.54 -15.57
CA GLN A 168 -22.76 15.30 -16.37
C GLN A 168 -21.59 14.51 -16.98
N TYR A 169 -21.45 13.21 -16.71
CA TYR A 169 -20.48 12.35 -17.38
C TYR A 169 -21.17 11.28 -18.23
N GLU A 170 -20.60 11.03 -19.40
CA GLU A 170 -21.08 9.99 -20.31
C GLU A 170 -20.14 8.78 -20.30
N MET A 171 -20.74 7.59 -20.36
CA MET A 171 -20.03 6.33 -20.40
C MET A 171 -19.40 6.10 -21.78
N VAL A 172 -18.11 5.80 -21.81
CA VAL A 172 -17.38 5.42 -23.03
C VAL A 172 -16.84 4.01 -22.88
N ASN A 173 -17.16 3.16 -23.86
CA ASN A 173 -16.70 1.77 -23.97
C ASN A 173 -16.95 0.90 -22.72
N ARG A 174 -17.83 1.32 -21.80
CA ARG A 174 -18.03 0.70 -20.47
C ARG A 174 -16.78 0.69 -19.59
N THR A 175 -15.76 1.49 -19.90
CA THR A 175 -14.51 1.54 -19.13
C THR A 175 -14.26 2.88 -18.46
N ASP A 176 -14.86 3.97 -18.95
CA ASP A 176 -14.63 5.29 -18.38
C ASP A 176 -15.87 6.20 -18.45
N CYS A 177 -15.84 7.27 -17.66
CA CYS A 177 -16.83 8.34 -17.62
C CYS A 177 -16.16 9.65 -18.03
N ILE A 178 -16.55 10.20 -19.18
CA ILE A 178 -15.96 11.42 -19.75
C ILE A 178 -16.95 12.59 -19.74
N ASP A 179 -16.40 13.79 -19.64
CA ASP A 179 -17.17 15.04 -19.72
C ASP A 179 -17.23 15.48 -21.20
N THR A 180 -18.36 15.20 -21.85
CA THR A 180 -18.55 15.50 -23.28
C THR A 180 -18.59 16.99 -23.58
N GLN A 181 -18.87 17.83 -22.58
CA GLN A 181 -18.90 19.30 -22.74
C GLN A 181 -17.49 19.92 -22.69
N ARG A 182 -16.55 19.28 -22.01
CA ARG A 182 -15.13 19.73 -21.97
C ARG A 182 -14.25 19.11 -23.06
N THR A 183 -14.70 18.05 -23.73
CA THR A 183 -13.92 17.40 -24.80
C THR A 183 -14.07 18.05 -26.17
N LEU A 184 -15.01 18.99 -26.34
CA LEU A 184 -15.08 19.82 -27.54
C LEU A 184 -14.13 21.01 -27.35
N PRO A 185 -13.13 21.23 -28.23
CA PRO A 185 -12.51 22.53 -28.36
C PRO A 185 -13.62 23.53 -28.65
N ASP A 186 -13.69 24.60 -27.86
CA ASP A 186 -14.57 25.72 -28.10
C ASP A 186 -14.31 26.30 -29.50
N THR A 187 -15.08 25.82 -30.47
CA THR A 187 -15.22 26.43 -31.80
C THR A 187 -16.54 27.18 -31.90
N SER A 188 -17.23 27.42 -30.78
CA SER A 188 -18.47 28.19 -30.73
C SER A 188 -18.23 29.69 -30.53
N GLY A 189 -17.26 30.22 -31.28
CA GLY A 189 -16.93 31.64 -31.38
C GLY A 189 -17.37 32.29 -32.69
N THR A 190 -18.35 31.75 -33.43
CA THR A 190 -19.00 32.48 -34.54
C THR A 190 -20.50 32.16 -34.62
N SER A 191 -21.27 32.63 -33.64
CA SER A 191 -22.70 32.89 -33.88
C SER A 191 -22.79 34.25 -34.58
N MET A 192 -22.72 34.25 -35.92
CA MET A 192 -23.08 35.41 -36.72
C MET A 192 -24.59 35.62 -36.63
N ILE A 193 -25.01 36.25 -35.53
CA ILE A 193 -26.34 36.84 -35.41
C ILE A 193 -26.42 37.97 -36.44
N TRP A 194 -27.23 37.76 -37.47
CA TRP A 194 -27.66 38.78 -38.42
C TRP A 194 -28.16 40.02 -37.66
N ARG A 195 -27.36 41.08 -37.64
CA ARG A 195 -27.85 42.42 -37.31
C ARG A 195 -28.13 43.15 -38.61
N ILE A 196 -29.40 43.16 -39.00
CA ILE A 196 -29.91 44.12 -39.98
C ILE A 196 -29.74 45.50 -39.36
N ASN A 197 -28.73 46.24 -39.79
CA ASN A 197 -28.56 47.64 -39.46
C ASN A 197 -29.51 48.45 -40.35
N THR A 198 -30.68 48.78 -39.84
CA THR A 198 -31.69 49.66 -40.48
C THR A 198 -31.29 51.14 -40.41
N ALA A 199 -30.10 51.48 -40.90
CA ALA A 199 -29.61 52.86 -40.92
C ALA A 199 -28.86 53.22 -42.22
N LEU A 200 -29.32 52.70 -43.37
CA LEU A 200 -28.87 53.12 -44.69
C LEU A 200 -30.04 53.28 -45.65
N LEU A 201 -31.06 54.05 -45.23
CA LEU A 201 -32.23 54.39 -46.06
C LEU A 201 -32.52 55.91 -46.14
N CYS A 202 -31.51 56.79 -45.99
CA CYS A 202 -31.80 58.24 -45.98
C CYS A 202 -30.82 59.20 -46.66
N THR A 203 -29.91 58.79 -47.56
CA THR A 203 -29.05 59.79 -48.24
C THR A 203 -28.76 59.55 -49.72
N ILE A 204 -29.73 59.07 -50.52
CA ILE A 204 -29.72 59.29 -51.98
C ILE A 204 -31.14 59.63 -52.47
N ALA A 205 -31.74 60.66 -51.87
CA ALA A 205 -32.95 61.33 -52.39
C ALA A 205 -32.77 62.85 -52.52
N LEU A 206 -31.52 63.34 -52.63
CA LEU A 206 -31.19 64.75 -52.78
C LEU A 206 -30.07 64.99 -53.82
N LEU A 207 -30.14 64.32 -54.98
CA LEU A 207 -29.35 64.69 -56.17
C LEU A 207 -30.19 64.78 -57.47
N PHE A 208 -31.52 64.83 -57.36
CA PHE A 208 -32.43 65.05 -58.51
C PHE A 208 -33.41 66.21 -58.31
N ALA A 209 -33.01 67.24 -57.57
CA ALA A 209 -33.72 68.52 -57.58
C ALA A 209 -32.72 69.67 -57.47
N LEU A 210 -32.75 70.55 -58.48
CA LEU A 210 -32.14 71.89 -58.58
C LEU A 210 -30.74 72.00 -59.18
N LYS A 211 -30.69 71.95 -60.52
CA LYS A 211 -30.16 72.99 -61.43
C LYS A 211 -30.55 72.59 -62.87
N TYR A 212 -31.20 73.35 -63.77
CA TYR A 212 -31.47 74.78 -63.94
C TYR A 212 -30.39 75.72 -63.38
#